data_AF-A0A452Q7D1-F1
#
_entry.id   AF-A0A452Q7D1-F1
#
_cell.length_a   1.000
_cell.length_b   1.000
_cell.length_c   1.000
_cell.angle_alpha   90.00
_cell.angle_beta   90.00
_cell.angle_gamma   90.00
#
_symmetry.space_group_name_H-M   'P 1'
#
loop_
_entity.id
_entity.type
_entity.pdbx_description
1 polymer ?
#
loop_
_entity_poly.entity_id
_entity_poly.type
_entity_poly.pdbx_seq_one_letter_code
_entity_poly.pdbx_strand_id
1 'polypeptide(L)'
;MEEPGSLVTGDRAGGRSWCLRRVGMNAEWLLLEEGNEVTIGRGFGVTYQLVSKICPLMISRNHCVLKQNVEGQWTIMDNKTLGKI
;
A
#
# COMPACT_ATOMS: atom_id res chain seq x y z
N MET A 1 41.47 -10.76 -3.07
CA MET A 1 40.71 -11.25 -4.24
C MET A 1 39.23 -11.09 -3.92
N GLU A 2 38.66 -10.04 -4.48
CA GLU A 2 37.30 -9.84 -4.99
C GLU A 2 36.14 -10.70 -4.43
N GLU A 3 35.14 -10.02 -3.84
CA GLU A 3 33.74 -10.45 -3.71
C GLU A 3 33.09 -10.56 -5.11
N PRO A 4 32.00 -11.33 -5.29
CA PRO A 4 30.70 -10.65 -5.26
C PRO A 4 29.53 -11.46 -4.69
N GLY A 5 28.74 -10.79 -3.85
CA GLY A 5 27.29 -10.68 -3.93
C GLY A 5 26.47 -11.91 -4.36
N SER A 6 25.72 -12.45 -3.41
CA SER A 6 24.41 -13.04 -3.73
C SER A 6 23.40 -12.59 -2.69
N LEU A 7 22.95 -11.34 -2.85
CA LEU A 7 21.61 -10.91 -2.43
C LEU A 7 20.60 -11.77 -3.21
N VAL A 8 20.42 -13.00 -2.75
CA VAL A 8 19.28 -13.83 -3.17
C VAL A 8 18.09 -13.31 -2.37
N THR A 9 17.51 -12.20 -2.83
CA THR A 9 16.10 -11.93 -2.58
C THR A 9 15.34 -12.88 -3.50
N GLY A 10 15.44 -14.17 -3.17
CA GLY A 10 14.69 -15.21 -3.84
C GLY A 10 13.23 -14.90 -3.60
N ASP A 11 12.54 -14.53 -4.67
CA ASP A 11 11.09 -14.58 -4.81
C ASP A 11 10.62 -15.98 -4.37
N ARG A 12 10.43 -16.14 -3.07
CA ARG A 12 9.73 -17.27 -2.49
C ARG A 12 8.28 -16.85 -2.53
N ALA A 13 7.56 -17.33 -3.54
CA ALA A 13 6.09 -17.37 -3.57
C ALA A 13 5.44 -18.13 -2.38
N GLY A 14 6.18 -18.39 -1.29
CA GLY A 14 5.73 -18.96 -0.02
C GLY A 14 6.01 -18.08 1.21
N GLY A 15 6.41 -16.81 1.02
CA GLY A 15 6.51 -15.83 2.11
C GLY A 15 5.12 -15.38 2.58
N ARG A 16 4.99 -15.06 3.87
CA ARG A 16 3.77 -14.41 4.40
C ARG A 16 3.86 -12.92 4.09
N SER A 17 2.87 -12.39 3.38
CA SER A 17 2.78 -10.95 3.11
C SER A 17 1.57 -10.34 3.81
N TRP A 18 1.71 -9.09 4.23
CA TRP A 18 0.58 -8.34 4.77
C TRP A 18 -0.32 -7.87 3.63
N CYS A 19 -1.63 -7.82 3.88
CA CYS A 19 -2.59 -7.30 2.91
C CYS A 19 -3.79 -6.67 3.60
N LEU A 20 -4.48 -5.77 2.90
CA LEU A 20 -5.78 -5.26 3.30
C LEU A 20 -6.86 -6.09 2.62
N ARG A 21 -7.58 -6.88 3.42
CA ARG A 21 -8.77 -7.60 2.97
C ARG A 21 -9.99 -6.69 3.10
N ARG A 22 -10.72 -6.52 2.01
CA ARG A 22 -12.02 -5.82 2.03
C ARG A 22 -13.04 -6.63 2.83
N VAL A 23 -13.62 -6.04 3.88
CA VAL A 23 -14.67 -6.69 4.66
C VAL A 23 -15.91 -6.88 3.79
N GLY A 24 -16.49 -8.08 3.80
CA GLY A 24 -17.66 -8.42 2.99
C GLY A 24 -17.36 -8.83 1.54
N MET A 25 -16.08 -8.86 1.12
CA MET A 25 -15.66 -9.33 -0.20
C MET A 25 -14.45 -10.26 -0.09
N ASN A 26 -14.45 -11.34 -0.87
CA ASN A 26 -13.35 -12.32 -0.91
C ASN A 26 -12.36 -12.09 -2.07
N ALA A 27 -12.41 -10.91 -2.69
CA ALA A 27 -11.57 -10.54 -3.84
C ALA A 27 -10.97 -9.14 -3.63
N GLU A 28 -10.06 -8.73 -4.52
CA GLU A 28 -9.44 -7.39 -4.57
C GLU A 28 -8.71 -7.00 -3.28
N TRP A 29 -7.87 -7.90 -2.77
CA TRP A 29 -7.04 -7.62 -1.61
C TRP A 29 -5.87 -6.72 -2.01
N LEU A 30 -5.53 -5.75 -1.17
CA LEU A 30 -4.45 -4.82 -1.45
C LEU A 30 -3.18 -5.34 -0.77
N LEU A 31 -2.21 -5.78 -1.55
CA LEU A 31 -0.93 -6.30 -1.05
C LEU A 31 -0.09 -5.17 -0.47
N LEU A 32 0.47 -5.39 0.72
CA LEU A 32 1.44 -4.51 1.36
C LEU A 32 2.84 -5.09 1.15
N GLU A 33 3.50 -4.62 0.09
CA GLU A 33 4.85 -5.07 -0.27
C GLU A 33 5.86 -4.51 0.74
N GLU A 34 6.59 -5.39 1.41
CA GLU A 34 7.58 -5.00 2.43
C GLU A 34 8.66 -4.08 1.84
N GLY A 35 9.08 -3.08 2.62
CA GLY A 35 10.04 -2.08 2.18
C GLY A 35 9.49 -0.99 1.25
N ASN A 36 8.28 -1.16 0.69
CA ASN A 36 7.65 -0.18 -0.19
C ASN A 36 6.56 0.64 0.51
N GLU A 37 6.36 1.86 0.01
CA GLU A 37 5.24 2.69 0.38
C GLU A 37 4.03 2.35 -0.48
N VAL A 38 2.89 2.05 0.17
CA VAL A 38 1.64 1.73 -0.50
C VAL A 38 0.68 2.89 -0.37
N THR A 39 0.38 3.54 -1.48
CA THR A 39 -0.51 4.70 -1.52
C THR A 39 -1.89 4.27 -2.02
N ILE A 40 -2.95 4.75 -1.37
CA ILE A 40 -4.34 4.43 -1.70
C ILE A 40 -5.12 5.72 -1.95
N GLY A 41 -5.91 5.76 -3.00
CA GLY A 41 -6.76 6.92 -3.32
C GLY A 41 -7.51 6.74 -4.64
N ARG A 42 -8.21 7.78 -5.11
CA ARG A 42 -8.88 7.75 -6.43
C ARG A 42 -8.03 8.33 -7.58
N GLY A 43 -6.90 8.94 -7.28
CA GLY A 43 -6.01 9.55 -8.27
C GLY A 43 -5.28 8.50 -9.12
N PHE A 44 -4.62 8.92 -10.20
CA PHE A 44 -3.84 8.01 -11.06
C PHE A 44 -2.41 7.74 -10.55
N GLY A 45 -1.91 8.55 -9.61
CA GLY A 45 -0.55 8.43 -9.08
C GLY A 45 -0.46 7.67 -7.76
N VAL A 46 -1.41 6.77 -7.48
CA VAL A 46 -1.42 5.94 -6.27
C VAL A 46 -1.19 4.48 -6.62
N THR A 47 -0.66 3.69 -5.68
CA THR A 47 -0.42 2.25 -5.84
C THR A 47 -1.72 1.50 -6.08
N TYR A 48 -2.77 1.82 -5.30
CA TYR A 48 -4.10 1.23 -5.45
C TYR A 48 -5.16 2.30 -5.67
N GLN A 49 -5.69 2.33 -6.89
CA GLN A 49 -6.78 3.22 -7.27
C GLN A 49 -8.13 2.63 -6.86
N LEU A 50 -8.85 3.34 -5.97
CA LEU A 50 -10.21 2.99 -5.57
C LEU A 50 -11.21 3.95 -6.21
N VAL A 51 -12.06 3.43 -7.10
CA VAL A 51 -13.12 4.19 -7.76
C VAL A 51 -14.47 3.58 -7.41
N SER A 52 -15.27 4.31 -6.62
CA SER A 52 -16.66 3.93 -6.34
C SER A 52 -17.58 4.44 -7.43
N LYS A 53 -18.44 3.57 -7.98
CA LYS A 53 -19.51 3.96 -8.92
C LYS A 53 -20.64 4.74 -8.25
N ILE A 54 -20.84 4.54 -6.94
CA ILE A 54 -21.96 5.10 -6.17
C ILE A 54 -21.58 6.46 -5.58
N CYS A 55 -20.39 6.56 -4.96
CA CYS A 55 -19.90 7.79 -4.33
C CYS A 55 -18.46 8.09 -4.75
N PRO A 56 -18.21 8.60 -5.97
CA PRO A 56 -16.85 8.79 -6.51
C PRO A 56 -15.95 9.73 -5.70
N LEU A 57 -16.55 10.61 -4.89
CA LEU A 57 -15.84 11.64 -4.11
C LEU A 57 -15.59 11.27 -2.64
N MET A 58 -16.07 10.11 -2.19
CA MET A 58 -15.87 9.66 -0.80
C MET A 58 -14.40 9.37 -0.49
N ILE A 59 -13.62 8.98 -1.50
CA ILE A 59 -12.19 8.72 -1.39
C ILE A 59 -11.42 9.88 -2.03
N SER A 60 -10.45 10.44 -1.31
CA SER A 60 -9.59 11.50 -1.81
C SER A 60 -8.65 11.01 -2.91
N ARG A 61 -8.08 11.93 -3.71
CA ARG A 61 -7.11 11.58 -4.76
C ARG A 61 -5.91 10.80 -4.20
N ASN A 62 -5.40 11.26 -3.05
CA ASN A 62 -4.41 10.58 -2.23
C ASN A 62 -5.04 10.51 -0.84
N HIS A 63 -5.55 9.35 -0.46
CA HIS A 63 -6.39 9.20 0.74
C HIS A 63 -5.57 8.76 1.94
N CYS A 64 -4.78 7.70 1.79
CA CYS A 64 -3.87 7.26 2.83
C CYS A 64 -2.61 6.61 2.26
N VAL A 65 -1.64 6.44 3.14
CA VAL A 65 -0.34 5.84 2.86
C VAL A 65 -0.06 4.79 3.92
N LEU A 66 0.33 3.59 3.49
CA LEU A 66 0.80 2.52 4.37
C LEU A 66 2.28 2.30 4.14
N LYS A 67 3.05 2.22 5.23
CA LYS A 67 4.50 2.05 5.18
C LYS A 67 5.02 1.43 6.47
N GLN A 68 6.10 0.65 6.38
CA GLN A 68 6.84 0.20 7.55
C GLN A 68 7.67 1.36 8.16
N ASN A 69 7.58 1.53 9.47
CA ASN A 69 8.47 2.44 10.21
C ASN A 69 9.90 1.85 10.27
N VAL A 70 10.82 2.58 10.92
CA VAL A 70 12.22 2.13 11.09
C VAL A 70 12.36 0.84 11.91
N GLU A 71 11.31 0.45 12.65
CA GLU A 71 11.24 -0.78 13.44
C GLU A 71 10.62 -1.95 12.65
N GLY A 72 10.27 -1.73 11.37
CA GLY A 72 9.63 -2.74 10.51
C GLY A 72 8.12 -2.92 10.74
N GLN A 73 7.50 -2.12 11.61
CA GLN A 73 6.06 -2.19 11.90
C GLN A 73 5.25 -1.43 10.85
N TRP A 74 4.17 -2.03 10.38
CA TRP A 74 3.24 -1.37 9.46
C TRP A 74 2.49 -0.24 10.16
N THR A 75 2.55 0.93 9.53
CA THR A 75 1.79 2.12 9.94
C THR A 75 0.86 2.54 8.81
N ILE A 76 -0.24 3.20 9.18
CA ILE A 76 -1.15 3.86 8.26
C ILE A 76 -1.21 5.35 8.58
N MET A 77 -1.07 6.17 7.56
CA MET A 77 -1.15 7.62 7.67
C MET A 77 -2.25 8.12 6.76
N ASP A 78 -3.25 8.78 7.35
CA ASP A 78 -4.22 9.54 6.58
C ASP A 78 -3.50 10.71 5.90
N ASN A 79 -3.62 10.79 4.59
CA ASN A 79 -3.11 11.93 3.84
C ASN A 79 -4.19 12.99 3.90
N LYS A 80 -4.27 13.72 5.03
CA LYS A 80 -5.30 14.72 5.32
C LYS A 80 -5.46 15.70 4.16
N THR A 81 -6.36 15.42 3.24
CA THR A 81 -6.84 16.42 2.28
C THR A 81 -8.11 17.02 2.84
N LEU A 82 -7.97 18.02 3.72
CA LEU A 82 -8.94 19.11 3.96
C LEU A 82 -8.35 20.11 4.98
N GLY A 83 -7.16 20.64 4.68
CA GLY A 83 -6.82 21.98 5.14
C GLY A 83 -7.48 22.98 4.19
N LYS A 84 -8.69 23.44 4.51
CA LYS A 84 -9.20 24.68 3.89
C LYS A 84 -8.32 25.83 4.42
N ILE A 85 -7.70 26.54 3.50
CA ILE A 85 -7.23 27.93 3.66
C ILE A 85 -8.46 28.83 3.89
#